data_AF-A0A8T4EBG9-F1
#
_entry.id   AF-A0A8T4EBG9-F1
#
_cell.length_a   1.000
_cell.length_b   1.000
_cell.length_c   1.000
_cell.angle_alpha   90.00
_cell.angle_beta   90.00
_cell.angle_gamma   90.00
#
_symmetry.space_group_name_H-M   'P 1'
#
loop_
_entity.id
_entity.type
_entity.pdbx_description
1 polymer ?
#
loop_
_entity_poly.entity_id
_entity_poly.type
_entity_poly.pdbx_seq_one_letter_code
_entity_poly.pdbx_strand_id
1 'polypeptide(L)'
;MESIRDMLLATFMQEWNQTSKLHKDECADWTEFYNHWIDLMKSIIEIVPDSTKRESLVLVRFLELNRDILWSLFATMVGAYETAVRELRFLLEALLQAYLVDNRGGLSKLSDHVERITGNRLIGACNFGEPYESSMRNLYKELCQYVHPTRQELSPFVFDPRVSFYYDNTCFLRNRELHRKTSDAILFIVMSAFPKAAKHYSEKHLTWDSLMELNLELSMEYLKNLQI
;
A
#
# COMPACT_ATOMS: atom_id res chain seq x y z
N MET A 1 40.75 2.87 -6.97
CA MET A 1 39.42 3.05 -7.59
C MET A 1 38.44 2.38 -6.67
N GLU A 2 37.56 3.14 -6.02
CA GLU A 2 36.44 2.57 -5.26
C GLU A 2 35.52 1.84 -6.23
N SER A 3 35.00 0.68 -5.85
CA SER A 3 34.06 -0.03 -6.72
C SER A 3 32.72 0.71 -6.74
N ILE A 4 31.98 0.65 -7.85
CA ILE A 4 30.62 1.22 -7.95
C ILE A 4 29.73 0.70 -6.81
N ARG A 5 29.94 -0.57 -6.39
CA ARG A 5 29.24 -1.16 -5.25
C ARG A 5 29.53 -0.42 -3.94
N ASP A 6 30.78 -0.11 -3.66
CA ASP A 6 31.17 0.54 -2.40
C ASP A 6 30.63 1.97 -2.34
N MET A 7 30.66 2.68 -3.46
CA MET A 7 30.07 4.02 -3.60
C MET A 7 28.56 4.00 -3.36
N LEU A 8 27.83 3.07 -3.98
CA LEU A 8 26.38 2.92 -3.77
C LEU A 8 26.06 2.56 -2.33
N LEU A 9 26.85 1.67 -1.70
CA LEU A 9 26.66 1.29 -0.30
C LEU A 9 26.92 2.47 0.65
N ALA A 10 27.93 3.29 0.37
CA ALA A 10 28.23 4.48 1.16
C ALA A 10 27.09 5.52 1.08
N THR A 11 26.61 5.83 -0.13
CA THR A 11 25.46 6.72 -0.33
C THR A 11 24.22 6.16 0.37
N PHE A 12 23.95 4.88 0.19
CA PHE A 12 22.84 4.19 0.86
C PHE A 12 22.88 4.35 2.39
N MET A 13 24.03 4.05 3.01
CA MET A 13 24.18 4.13 4.47
C MET A 13 24.05 5.57 4.97
N GLN A 14 24.53 6.54 4.20
CA GLN A 14 24.41 7.95 4.53
C GLN A 14 22.93 8.38 4.56
N GLU A 15 22.17 8.10 3.50
CA GLU A 15 20.77 8.49 3.40
C GLU A 15 19.92 7.81 4.47
N TRP A 16 20.12 6.50 4.70
CA TRP A 16 19.44 5.77 5.78
C TRP A 16 19.67 6.41 7.16
N ASN A 17 20.92 6.72 7.48
CA ASN A 17 21.29 7.31 8.77
C ASN A 17 20.72 8.72 8.94
N GLN A 18 20.61 9.48 7.85
CA GLN A 18 20.01 10.81 7.87
C GLN A 18 18.51 10.72 8.11
N THR A 19 17.79 9.91 7.33
CA THR A 19 16.33 9.76 7.45
C THR A 19 15.93 9.20 8.82
N SER A 20 16.58 8.12 9.27
CA SER A 20 16.24 7.46 10.54
C SER A 20 16.47 8.33 11.79
N LYS A 21 17.42 9.28 11.74
CA LYS A 21 17.64 10.23 12.81
C LYS A 21 16.61 11.36 12.83
N LEU A 22 16.20 11.82 11.65
CA LEU A 22 15.27 12.94 11.51
C LEU A 22 13.82 12.53 11.74
N HIS A 23 13.45 11.29 11.37
CA HIS A 23 12.07 10.86 11.24
C HIS A 23 11.74 9.61 12.09
N LYS A 24 12.28 9.57 13.31
CA LYS A 24 12.15 8.40 14.19
C LYS A 24 10.70 8.12 14.56
N ASP A 25 9.91 9.17 14.81
CA ASP A 25 8.52 9.06 15.22
C ASP A 25 7.63 8.68 14.03
N GLU A 26 7.97 9.15 12.82
CA GLU A 26 7.29 8.82 11.58
C GLU A 26 7.47 7.35 11.17
N CYS A 27 8.57 6.71 11.60
CA CYS A 27 8.75 5.26 11.43
C CYS A 27 7.83 4.44 12.36
N ALA A 28 7.29 5.05 13.41
CA ALA A 28 6.34 4.39 14.31
C ALA A 28 5.00 4.13 13.61
N ASP A 29 4.54 5.02 12.73
CA ASP A 29 3.31 4.84 11.94
C ASP A 29 3.32 3.53 11.15
N TRP A 30 4.48 3.19 10.56
CA TRP A 30 4.62 1.95 9.79
C TRP A 30 4.56 0.72 10.68
N THR A 31 5.15 0.79 11.88
CA THR A 31 5.02 -0.27 12.87
C THR A 31 3.56 -0.49 13.24
N GLU A 32 2.82 0.61 13.45
CA GLU A 32 1.42 0.53 13.83
C GLU A 32 0.53 0.02 12.69
N PHE A 33 0.80 0.42 11.44
CA PHE A 33 0.18 -0.20 10.28
C PHE A 33 0.44 -1.73 10.22
N TYR A 34 1.66 -2.18 10.52
CA TYR A 34 1.95 -3.61 10.58
C TYR A 34 1.18 -4.34 11.69
N ASN A 35 0.94 -3.68 12.83
CA ASN A 35 0.10 -4.24 13.89
C ASN A 35 -1.32 -4.48 13.36
N HIS A 36 -1.92 -3.50 12.68
CA HIS A 36 -3.23 -3.66 12.05
C HIS A 36 -3.26 -4.76 10.99
N TRP A 37 -2.23 -4.84 10.16
CA TRP A 37 -2.11 -5.90 9.18
C TRP A 37 -2.13 -7.30 9.82
N ILE A 38 -1.31 -7.50 10.86
CA ILE A 38 -1.24 -8.75 11.60
C ILE A 38 -2.58 -9.06 12.26
N ASP A 39 -3.22 -8.05 12.87
CA ASP A 39 -4.49 -8.24 13.57
C ASP A 39 -5.64 -8.59 12.64
N LEU A 40 -5.72 -7.95 11.47
CA LEU A 40 -6.68 -8.29 10.43
C LEU A 40 -6.41 -9.70 9.89
N MET A 41 -5.15 -10.04 9.65
CA MET A 41 -4.76 -11.40 9.23
C MET A 41 -5.18 -12.48 10.23
N LYS A 42 -4.96 -12.24 11.54
CA LYS A 42 -5.42 -13.16 12.59
C LYS A 42 -6.93 -13.33 12.54
N SER A 43 -7.68 -12.23 12.45
CA SER A 43 -9.14 -12.28 12.34
C SER A 43 -9.61 -13.04 11.09
N ILE A 44 -8.92 -12.91 9.96
CA ILE A 44 -9.20 -13.71 8.76
C ILE A 44 -8.95 -15.20 9.01
N ILE A 45 -7.80 -15.55 9.59
CA ILE A 45 -7.43 -16.95 9.86
C ILE A 45 -8.44 -17.62 10.80
N GLU A 46 -8.89 -16.91 11.82
CA GLU A 46 -9.80 -17.40 12.86
C GLU A 46 -11.26 -17.52 12.37
N ILE A 47 -11.74 -16.55 11.59
CA ILE A 47 -13.17 -16.43 11.23
C ILE A 47 -13.49 -17.04 9.85
N VAL A 48 -12.56 -16.96 8.90
CA VAL A 48 -12.83 -17.36 7.51
C VAL A 48 -12.61 -18.88 7.35
N PRO A 49 -13.56 -19.63 6.76
CA PRO A 49 -13.40 -21.06 6.51
C PRO A 49 -12.18 -21.39 5.64
N ASP A 50 -11.56 -22.55 5.87
CA ASP A 50 -10.38 -23.00 5.12
C ASP A 50 -10.60 -23.11 3.61
N SER A 51 -11.81 -23.50 3.17
CA SER A 51 -12.17 -23.54 1.76
C SER A 51 -12.07 -22.16 1.11
N THR A 52 -12.69 -21.15 1.73
CA THR A 52 -12.64 -19.76 1.26
C THR A 52 -11.22 -19.18 1.30
N LYS A 53 -10.44 -19.49 2.35
CA LYS A 53 -9.04 -19.03 2.45
C LYS A 53 -8.17 -19.56 1.31
N ARG A 54 -8.35 -20.81 0.90
CA ARG A 54 -7.55 -21.45 -0.18
C ARG A 54 -7.89 -20.92 -1.57
N GLU A 55 -9.12 -20.47 -1.77
CA GLU A 55 -9.61 -20.02 -3.08
C GLU A 55 -9.52 -18.50 -3.26
N SER A 56 -9.29 -17.74 -2.18
CA SER A 56 -9.22 -16.28 -2.25
C SER A 56 -7.87 -15.79 -2.76
N LEU A 57 -7.90 -15.17 -3.93
CA LEU A 57 -6.76 -14.47 -4.49
C LEU A 57 -6.43 -13.21 -3.68
N VAL A 58 -7.42 -12.56 -3.06
CA VAL A 58 -7.19 -11.41 -2.17
C VAL A 58 -6.29 -11.82 -1.01
N LEU A 59 -6.56 -12.95 -0.36
CA LEU A 59 -5.75 -13.41 0.77
C LEU A 59 -4.32 -13.77 0.33
N VAL A 60 -4.18 -14.45 -0.82
CA VAL A 60 -2.85 -14.78 -1.38
C VAL A 60 -2.06 -13.51 -1.66
N ARG A 61 -2.66 -12.54 -2.37
CA ARG A 61 -2.00 -11.27 -2.65
C ARG A 61 -1.68 -10.52 -1.37
N PHE A 62 -2.63 -10.44 -0.44
CA PHE A 62 -2.38 -9.78 0.84
C PHE A 62 -1.15 -10.36 1.53
N LEU A 63 -0.98 -11.68 1.59
CA LEU A 63 0.24 -12.30 2.14
C LEU A 63 1.52 -11.95 1.36
N GLU A 64 1.48 -11.99 0.03
CA GLU A 64 2.65 -11.70 -0.83
C GLU A 64 3.11 -10.24 -0.71
N LEU A 65 2.16 -9.32 -0.63
CA LEU A 65 2.41 -7.87 -0.63
C LEU A 65 3.11 -7.38 0.63
N ASN A 66 3.16 -8.18 1.71
CA ASN A 66 3.92 -7.83 2.92
C ASN A 66 5.38 -7.50 2.60
N ARG A 67 6.03 -8.31 1.74
CA ARG A 67 7.41 -8.07 1.30
C ARG A 67 7.52 -6.77 0.50
N ASP A 68 6.56 -6.53 -0.37
CA ASP A 68 6.61 -5.43 -1.33
C ASP A 68 6.29 -4.08 -0.62
N ILE A 69 5.47 -4.10 0.45
CA ILE A 69 5.32 -2.96 1.37
C ILE A 69 6.64 -2.67 2.08
N LEU A 70 7.28 -3.69 2.69
CA LEU A 70 8.60 -3.50 3.34
C LEU A 70 9.63 -2.91 2.36
N TRP A 71 9.59 -3.35 1.10
CA TRP A 71 10.45 -2.83 0.05
C TRP A 71 10.16 -1.36 -0.28
N SER A 72 8.89 -0.98 -0.43
CA SER A 72 8.52 0.43 -0.68
C SER A 72 8.89 1.35 0.51
N LEU A 73 8.75 0.86 1.74
CA LEU A 73 9.17 1.56 2.96
C LEU A 73 10.68 1.77 2.96
N PHE A 74 11.42 0.70 2.68
CA PHE A 74 12.87 0.76 2.54
C PHE A 74 13.29 1.76 1.46
N ALA A 75 12.66 1.73 0.29
CA ALA A 75 12.90 2.67 -0.79
C ALA A 75 12.67 4.13 -0.36
N THR A 76 11.59 4.41 0.39
CA THR A 76 11.32 5.73 0.98
C THR A 76 12.43 6.16 1.93
N MET A 77 12.90 5.26 2.80
CA MET A 77 13.92 5.56 3.81
C MET A 77 15.29 5.92 3.22
N VAL A 78 15.59 5.40 2.03
CA VAL A 78 16.89 5.56 1.37
C VAL A 78 16.85 6.61 0.26
N GLY A 79 15.76 7.37 0.16
CA GLY A 79 15.62 8.43 -0.84
C GLY A 79 15.27 7.94 -2.26
N ALA A 80 14.87 6.68 -2.41
CA ALA A 80 14.39 6.12 -3.68
C ALA A 80 12.87 6.34 -3.84
N TYR A 81 12.44 7.59 -3.72
CA TYR A 81 11.04 7.98 -3.64
C TYR A 81 10.19 7.56 -4.85
N GLU A 82 10.68 7.73 -6.08
CA GLU A 82 9.92 7.32 -7.28
C GLU A 82 9.70 5.81 -7.33
N THR A 83 10.70 5.04 -6.89
CA THR A 83 10.58 3.59 -6.74
C THR A 83 9.51 3.26 -5.72
N ALA A 84 9.54 3.87 -4.54
CA ALA A 84 8.53 3.64 -3.50
C ALA A 84 7.10 3.91 -4.02
N VAL A 85 6.85 5.06 -4.65
CA VAL A 85 5.52 5.38 -5.21
C VAL A 85 5.10 4.39 -6.30
N ARG A 86 6.02 3.98 -7.16
CA ARG A 86 5.75 2.99 -8.21
C ARG A 86 5.33 1.65 -7.61
N GLU A 87 6.02 1.19 -6.58
CA GLU A 87 5.67 -0.04 -5.87
C GLU A 87 4.30 0.10 -5.22
N LEU A 88 4.01 1.20 -4.51
CA LEU A 88 2.69 1.46 -3.93
C LEU A 88 1.54 1.35 -4.95
N ARG A 89 1.75 1.88 -6.17
CA ARG A 89 0.79 1.73 -7.27
C ARG A 89 0.56 0.26 -7.65
N PHE A 90 1.64 -0.49 -7.81
CA PHE A 90 1.54 -1.91 -8.17
C PHE A 90 0.87 -2.74 -7.08
N LEU A 91 1.15 -2.44 -5.81
CA LEU A 91 0.48 -3.08 -4.68
C LEU A 91 -1.04 -2.88 -4.74
N LEU A 92 -1.46 -1.63 -4.95
CA LEU A 92 -2.87 -1.26 -5.04
C LEU A 92 -3.57 -1.95 -6.22
N GLU A 93 -2.96 -1.93 -7.41
CA GLU A 93 -3.48 -2.59 -8.61
C GLU A 93 -3.62 -4.11 -8.41
N ALA A 94 -2.61 -4.76 -7.82
CA ALA A 94 -2.61 -6.19 -7.59
C ALA A 94 -3.75 -6.63 -6.66
N LEU A 95 -4.02 -5.88 -5.58
CA LEU A 95 -5.13 -6.17 -4.67
C LEU A 95 -6.50 -5.89 -5.30
N LEU A 96 -6.64 -4.81 -6.06
CA LEU A 96 -7.89 -4.52 -6.78
C LEU A 96 -8.21 -5.60 -7.82
N GLN A 97 -7.19 -6.08 -8.55
CA GLN A 97 -7.34 -7.20 -9.47
C GLN A 97 -7.77 -8.46 -8.72
N ALA A 98 -7.10 -8.79 -7.62
CA ALA A 98 -7.46 -9.94 -6.80
C ALA A 98 -8.91 -9.87 -6.29
N TYR A 99 -9.32 -8.69 -5.80
CA TYR A 99 -10.68 -8.43 -5.34
C TYR A 99 -11.71 -8.62 -6.45
N LEU A 100 -11.41 -8.11 -7.65
CA LEU A 100 -12.28 -8.25 -8.80
C LEU A 100 -12.46 -9.73 -9.21
N VAL A 101 -11.38 -10.51 -9.16
CA VAL A 101 -11.40 -11.95 -9.48
C VAL A 101 -12.25 -12.72 -8.48
N ASP A 102 -11.99 -12.52 -7.18
CA ASP A 102 -12.72 -13.21 -6.11
C ASP A 102 -14.24 -12.93 -6.22
N ASN A 103 -14.62 -11.68 -6.47
CA ASN A 103 -16.03 -11.29 -6.62
C ASN A 103 -16.70 -11.73 -7.93
N ARG A 104 -15.93 -12.08 -8.98
CA ARG A 104 -16.49 -12.58 -10.25
C ARG A 104 -16.55 -14.10 -10.34
N GLY A 105 -16.34 -14.79 -9.21
CA GLY A 105 -16.44 -16.24 -9.10
C GLY A 105 -15.09 -16.96 -9.21
N GLY A 106 -14.01 -16.29 -8.81
CA GLY A 106 -12.70 -16.88 -8.55
C GLY A 106 -11.83 -17.15 -9.79
N LEU A 107 -10.67 -17.76 -9.55
CA LEU A 107 -9.64 -18.07 -10.56
C LEU A 107 -10.17 -18.90 -11.74
N SER A 108 -11.20 -19.73 -11.53
CA SER A 108 -11.81 -20.55 -12.59
C SER A 108 -12.57 -19.72 -13.64
N LYS A 109 -12.92 -18.48 -13.31
CA LYS A 109 -13.57 -17.51 -14.22
C LYS A 109 -12.64 -16.36 -14.61
N LEU A 110 -11.32 -16.54 -14.43
CA LEU A 110 -10.31 -15.61 -14.90
C LEU A 110 -10.32 -15.60 -16.43
N SER A 111 -11.24 -14.83 -17.03
CA SER A 111 -11.18 -14.56 -18.46
C SER A 111 -10.00 -13.64 -18.74
N ASP A 112 -9.40 -13.73 -19.93
CA ASP A 112 -8.38 -12.82 -20.48
C ASP A 112 -8.73 -11.32 -20.34
N HIS A 113 -9.98 -10.98 -20.01
CA HIS A 113 -10.44 -9.62 -19.82
C HIS A 113 -10.00 -9.01 -18.48
N VAL A 114 -9.76 -9.80 -17.43
CA VAL A 114 -9.38 -9.23 -16.12
C VAL A 114 -7.97 -8.66 -16.15
N GLU A 115 -7.04 -9.33 -16.84
CA GLU A 115 -5.66 -8.84 -17.01
C GLU A 115 -5.57 -7.53 -17.80
N ARG A 116 -6.60 -7.20 -18.60
CA ARG A 116 -6.64 -5.98 -19.43
C ARG A 116 -7.27 -4.78 -18.73
N ILE A 117 -7.89 -4.96 -17.57
CA ILE A 117 -8.52 -3.87 -16.83
C ILE A 117 -7.51 -3.33 -15.82
N THR A 118 -7.02 -2.11 -16.08
CA THR A 118 -6.09 -1.40 -15.20
C THR A 118 -6.61 0.00 -14.83
N GLY A 119 -6.01 0.57 -13.79
CA GLY A 119 -6.27 1.92 -13.29
C GLY A 119 -7.73 2.26 -13.00
N ASN A 120 -8.19 3.43 -13.43
CA ASN A 120 -9.54 3.92 -13.09
C ASN A 120 -10.67 2.96 -13.53
N ARG A 121 -10.46 2.18 -14.59
CA ARG A 121 -11.45 1.17 -15.03
C ARG A 121 -11.50 0.00 -14.07
N LEU A 122 -10.35 -0.38 -13.47
CA LEU A 122 -10.26 -1.43 -12.48
C LEU A 122 -11.01 -1.06 -11.21
N ILE A 123 -10.78 0.15 -10.69
CA ILE A 123 -11.48 0.64 -9.48
C ILE A 123 -13.00 0.62 -9.69
N GLY A 124 -13.50 1.12 -10.82
CA GLY A 124 -14.94 1.08 -11.12
C GLY A 124 -15.48 -0.32 -11.36
N ALA A 125 -14.65 -1.25 -11.83
CA ALA A 125 -15.06 -2.64 -12.02
C ALA A 125 -15.24 -3.38 -10.69
N CYS A 126 -14.57 -2.95 -9.62
CA CYS A 126 -14.72 -3.48 -8.27
C CYS A 126 -16.06 -3.09 -7.62
N ASN A 127 -16.71 -2.02 -8.09
CA ASN A 127 -18.03 -1.59 -7.64
C ASN A 127 -18.14 -1.40 -6.11
N PHE A 128 -17.18 -0.69 -5.52
CA PHE A 128 -17.18 -0.39 -4.08
C PHE A 128 -18.27 0.61 -3.69
N GLY A 129 -18.80 1.38 -4.66
CA GLY A 129 -19.71 2.49 -4.40
C GLY A 129 -19.02 3.74 -3.87
N GLU A 130 -19.79 4.82 -3.75
CA GLU A 130 -19.31 6.06 -3.14
C GLU A 130 -19.43 6.01 -1.61
N PRO A 131 -18.52 6.67 -0.87
CA PRO A 131 -17.41 7.52 -1.36
C PRO A 131 -16.11 6.77 -1.69
N TYR A 132 -16.07 5.46 -1.47
CA TYR A 132 -14.85 4.65 -1.59
C TYR A 132 -14.21 4.72 -2.98
N GLU A 133 -15.00 4.63 -4.05
CA GLU A 133 -14.48 4.71 -5.41
C GLU A 133 -13.79 6.04 -5.70
N SER A 134 -14.38 7.17 -5.29
CA SER A 134 -13.78 8.49 -5.51
C SER A 134 -12.43 8.62 -4.80
N SER A 135 -12.36 8.18 -3.53
CA SER A 135 -11.11 8.19 -2.76
C SER A 135 -10.03 7.31 -3.39
N MET A 136 -10.39 6.11 -3.84
CA MET A 136 -9.48 5.20 -4.54
C MET A 136 -8.97 5.77 -5.86
N ARG A 137 -9.84 6.41 -6.66
CA ARG A 137 -9.46 7.07 -7.93
C ARG A 137 -8.52 8.24 -7.69
N ASN A 138 -8.76 9.03 -6.65
CA ASN A 138 -7.89 10.15 -6.29
C ASN A 138 -6.50 9.65 -5.88
N LEU A 139 -6.44 8.66 -4.99
CA LEU A 139 -5.18 8.02 -4.61
C LEU A 139 -4.45 7.45 -5.83
N TYR A 140 -5.14 6.67 -6.66
CA TYR A 140 -4.54 6.08 -7.86
C TYR A 140 -3.99 7.14 -8.83
N LYS A 141 -4.71 8.25 -9.00
CA LYS A 141 -4.25 9.39 -9.80
C LYS A 141 -2.98 10.01 -9.20
N GLU A 142 -2.90 10.19 -7.89
CA GLU A 142 -1.69 10.68 -7.20
C GLU A 142 -0.51 9.73 -7.43
N LEU A 143 -0.71 8.41 -7.28
CA LEU A 143 0.33 7.40 -7.51
C LEU A 143 0.81 7.34 -8.98
N CYS A 144 -0.08 7.60 -9.95
CA CYS A 144 0.27 7.59 -11.37
C CYS A 144 1.14 8.77 -11.83
N GLN A 145 1.14 9.89 -11.10
CA GLN A 145 1.93 11.07 -11.48
C GLN A 145 3.44 10.79 -11.53
N TYR A 146 3.90 9.77 -10.81
CA TYR A 146 5.32 9.46 -10.61
C TYR A 146 5.84 8.33 -11.51
N VAL A 147 5.03 7.91 -12.50
CA VAL A 147 5.47 6.92 -13.51
C VAL A 147 6.30 7.58 -14.62
N HIS A 148 6.16 8.89 -14.82
CA HIS A 148 6.91 9.67 -15.81
C HIS A 148 7.30 11.04 -15.22
N PRO A 149 8.40 11.13 -14.46
CA PRO A 149 8.86 12.42 -13.94
C PRO A 149 9.10 13.39 -15.11
N THR A 150 8.59 14.60 -14.98
CA THR A 150 8.78 15.65 -15.98
C THR A 150 10.24 16.10 -15.99
N ARG A 151 10.70 16.66 -17.11
CA ARG A 151 12.08 17.18 -17.23
C ARG A 151 12.43 18.25 -16.18
N GLN A 152 11.43 19.00 -15.69
CA GLN A 152 11.61 19.97 -14.61
C GLN A 152 11.80 19.29 -13.25
N GLU A 153 11.02 18.24 -12.97
CA GLU A 153 11.19 17.42 -11.76
C GLU A 153 12.53 16.69 -11.78
N LEU A 154 13.05 16.33 -12.96
CA LEU A 154 14.36 15.71 -13.11
C LEU A 154 15.54 16.70 -13.02
N SER A 155 15.30 18.01 -13.08
CA SER A 155 16.36 19.02 -13.18
C SER A 155 17.27 19.16 -11.94
N PRO A 156 16.83 18.88 -10.69
CA PRO A 156 17.73 18.83 -9.54
C PRO A 156 18.68 17.62 -9.56
N PHE A 157 18.36 16.56 -10.33
CA PHE A 157 19.11 15.31 -10.35
C PHE A 157 20.23 15.35 -11.40
N VAL A 158 21.32 16.04 -11.08
CA VAL A 158 22.49 16.23 -11.96
C VAL A 158 23.41 14.98 -12.00
N PHE A 159 23.10 13.93 -11.22
CA PHE A 159 23.92 12.71 -11.12
C PHE A 159 23.17 11.45 -11.61
N ASP A 160 23.95 10.52 -12.19
CA ASP A 160 23.56 9.32 -12.96
C ASP A 160 22.07 8.90 -12.88
N PRO A 161 21.32 8.95 -14.01
CA PRO A 161 19.88 8.65 -14.06
C PRO A 161 19.51 7.19 -13.76
N ARG A 162 20.47 6.34 -13.36
CA ARG A 162 20.25 4.90 -13.18
C ARG A 162 19.85 4.49 -11.77
N VAL A 163 20.34 5.15 -10.71
CA VAL A 163 19.88 5.00 -9.31
C VAL A 163 20.42 6.19 -8.50
N SER A 164 19.55 7.11 -8.09
CA SER A 164 19.92 8.20 -7.18
C SER A 164 19.16 8.06 -5.87
N PHE A 165 19.87 7.59 -4.85
CA PHE A 165 19.46 7.70 -3.45
C PHE A 165 19.75 9.12 -3.01
N TYR A 166 18.73 9.88 -2.64
CA TYR A 166 18.90 11.22 -2.10
C TYR A 166 17.78 11.53 -1.12
N TYR A 167 18.13 12.05 0.05
CA TYR A 167 17.14 12.52 0.99
C TYR A 167 16.60 13.90 0.55
N ASP A 168 15.28 13.98 0.42
CA ASP A 168 14.55 15.23 0.33
C ASP A 168 13.35 15.17 1.29
N ASN A 169 13.25 16.14 2.19
CA ASN A 169 12.22 16.14 3.23
C ASN A 169 10.80 16.23 2.65
N THR A 170 10.62 16.97 1.55
CA THR A 170 9.31 17.14 0.91
C THR A 170 8.89 15.83 0.25
N CYS A 171 9.80 15.19 -0.49
CA CYS A 171 9.58 13.89 -1.11
C CYS A 171 9.35 12.80 -0.06
N PHE A 172 10.08 12.82 1.06
CA PHE A 172 9.90 11.90 2.18
C PHE A 172 8.50 12.02 2.80
N LEU A 173 8.10 13.22 3.23
CA LEU A 173 6.79 13.46 3.84
C LEU A 173 5.66 13.12 2.87
N ARG A 174 5.84 13.41 1.58
CA ARG A 174 4.89 13.04 0.53
C ARG A 174 4.78 11.53 0.35
N ASN A 175 5.90 10.80 0.35
CA ASN A 175 5.89 9.34 0.28
C ASN A 175 5.24 8.71 1.52
N ARG A 176 5.53 9.23 2.72
CA ARG A 176 4.84 8.82 3.95
C ARG A 176 3.33 8.95 3.82
N GLU A 177 2.84 10.08 3.31
CA GLU A 177 1.41 10.29 3.10
C GLU A 177 0.82 9.32 2.06
N LEU A 178 1.53 9.05 0.97
CA LEU A 178 1.11 8.05 -0.02
C LEU A 178 1.11 6.63 0.54
N HIS A 179 2.11 6.28 1.36
CA HIS A 179 2.15 5.03 2.10
C HIS A 179 0.91 4.89 2.98
N ARG A 180 0.63 5.88 3.82
CA ARG A 180 -0.53 5.90 4.72
C ARG A 180 -1.86 5.72 3.97
N LYS A 181 -2.10 6.50 2.91
CA LYS A 181 -3.30 6.36 2.06
C LYS A 181 -3.39 5.01 1.37
N THR A 182 -2.26 4.48 0.89
CA THR A 182 -2.23 3.16 0.22
C THR A 182 -2.48 2.04 1.22
N SER A 183 -1.88 2.11 2.40
CA SER A 183 -2.13 1.23 3.54
C SER A 183 -3.61 1.20 3.92
N ASP A 184 -4.25 2.38 4.03
CA ASP A 184 -5.69 2.50 4.28
C ASP A 184 -6.53 1.81 3.18
N ALA A 185 -6.23 2.10 1.92
CA ALA A 185 -6.88 1.46 0.77
C ALA A 185 -6.72 -0.07 0.77
N ILE A 186 -5.55 -0.59 1.13
CA ILE A 186 -5.28 -2.02 1.22
C ILE A 186 -6.13 -2.66 2.33
N LEU A 187 -6.14 -2.08 3.53
CA LEU A 187 -6.98 -2.57 4.63
C LEU A 187 -8.46 -2.55 4.24
N PHE A 188 -8.93 -1.45 3.64
CA PHE A 188 -10.28 -1.34 3.12
C PHE A 188 -10.63 -2.46 2.13
N ILE A 189 -9.79 -2.74 1.13
CA ILE A 189 -10.04 -3.80 0.14
C ILE A 189 -10.14 -5.17 0.81
N VAL A 190 -9.23 -5.47 1.73
CA VAL A 190 -9.19 -6.77 2.42
C VAL A 190 -10.39 -6.92 3.36
N MET A 191 -10.74 -5.88 4.10
CA MET A 191 -11.94 -5.88 4.95
C MET A 191 -13.21 -6.03 4.12
N SER A 192 -13.27 -5.41 2.94
CA SER A 192 -14.35 -5.56 1.97
C SER A 192 -14.47 -6.98 1.42
N ALA A 193 -13.36 -7.69 1.28
CA ALA A 193 -13.36 -9.09 0.86
C ALA A 193 -13.78 -10.04 1.99
N PHE A 194 -13.52 -9.68 3.26
CA PHE A 194 -13.78 -10.51 4.43
C PHE A 194 -14.59 -9.77 5.52
N PRO A 195 -15.85 -9.36 5.24
CA PRO A 195 -16.62 -8.50 6.14
C PRO A 195 -16.83 -9.09 7.55
N LYS A 196 -16.94 -10.42 7.68
CA LYS A 196 -17.04 -11.10 8.99
C LYS A 196 -15.75 -10.96 9.81
N ALA A 197 -14.60 -11.11 9.15
CA ALA A 197 -13.30 -10.93 9.79
C ALA A 197 -13.07 -9.45 10.14
N ALA A 198 -13.49 -8.52 9.26
CA ALA A 198 -13.43 -7.08 9.52
C ALA A 198 -14.27 -6.68 10.75
N LYS A 199 -15.49 -7.21 10.87
CA LYS A 199 -16.33 -7.00 12.05
C LYS A 199 -15.64 -7.50 13.32
N HIS A 200 -15.10 -8.72 13.29
CA HIS A 200 -14.37 -9.28 14.43
C HIS A 200 -13.10 -8.46 14.78
N TYR A 201 -12.37 -7.99 13.77
CA TYR A 201 -11.22 -7.10 13.94
C TYR A 201 -11.60 -5.78 14.62
N SER A 202 -12.79 -5.24 14.31
CA SER A 202 -13.28 -3.98 14.92
C SER A 202 -13.70 -4.09 16.39
N GLU A 203 -13.89 -5.31 16.90
CA GLU A 203 -14.27 -5.57 18.30
C GLU A 203 -13.06 -5.50 19.26
N LYS A 204 -11.82 -5.46 18.72
CA LYS A 204 -10.61 -5.33 19.53
C LYS A 204 -10.51 -3.91 20.10
N HIS A 205 -10.28 -3.81 21.41
CA HIS A 205 -10.36 -2.57 22.22
C HIS A 205 -9.45 -1.41 21.73
N LEU A 206 -8.44 -1.67 20.90
CA LEU A 206 -7.47 -0.66 20.44
C LEU A 206 -7.54 -0.37 18.94
N THR A 207 -8.38 -1.09 18.19
CA THR A 207 -8.45 -0.94 16.73
C THR A 207 -8.87 0.47 16.34
N TRP A 208 -9.92 1.02 16.96
CA TRP A 208 -10.47 2.32 16.56
C TRP A 208 -9.55 3.49 16.88
N ASP A 209 -8.95 3.49 18.06
CA ASP A 209 -8.05 4.57 18.50
C ASP A 209 -6.83 4.63 17.57
N SER A 210 -6.22 3.47 17.27
CA SER A 210 -5.06 3.40 16.39
C SER A 210 -5.38 3.72 14.92
N LEU A 211 -6.53 3.27 14.38
CA LEU A 211 -6.99 3.67 13.05
C LEU A 211 -7.19 5.20 12.95
N MET A 212 -7.66 5.82 14.03
CA MET A 212 -7.85 7.27 14.12
C MET A 212 -6.51 8.01 14.21
N GLU A 213 -5.57 7.53 15.02
CA GLU A 213 -4.22 8.07 15.13
C GLU A 213 -3.47 8.03 13.79
N LEU A 214 -3.62 6.95 13.03
CA LEU A 214 -3.06 6.79 11.69
C LEU A 214 -3.87 7.48 10.57
N ASN A 215 -4.99 8.12 10.92
CA ASN A 215 -5.91 8.77 10.01
C ASN A 215 -6.41 7.86 8.85
N LEU A 216 -6.69 6.58 9.12
CA LEU A 216 -7.10 5.59 8.12
C LEU A 216 -8.61 5.70 7.81
N GLU A 217 -8.97 6.81 7.15
CA GLU A 217 -10.35 7.25 6.89
C GLU A 217 -11.22 6.21 6.17
N LEU A 218 -10.71 5.56 5.11
CA LEU A 218 -11.48 4.57 4.34
C LEU A 218 -11.83 3.35 5.18
N SER A 219 -10.82 2.84 5.89
CA SER A 219 -10.96 1.70 6.77
C SER A 219 -11.94 1.99 7.91
N MET A 220 -11.82 3.16 8.54
CA MET A 220 -12.74 3.60 9.60
C MET A 220 -14.18 3.74 9.09
N GLU A 221 -14.38 4.40 7.95
CA GLU A 221 -15.71 4.59 7.37
C GLU A 221 -16.37 3.24 7.04
N TYR A 222 -15.61 2.32 6.45
CA TYR A 222 -16.09 0.98 6.14
C TYR A 222 -16.53 0.21 7.39
N LEU A 223 -15.70 0.22 8.44
CA LEU A 223 -16.02 -0.45 9.70
C LEU A 223 -17.27 0.15 10.38
N LYS A 224 -17.47 1.48 10.30
CA LYS A 224 -18.68 2.13 10.84
C LYS A 224 -19.93 1.63 10.12
N ASN A 225 -19.86 1.50 8.80
CA ASN A 225 -20.99 1.02 8.00
C ASN A 225 -21.29 -0.48 8.21
N LEU A 226 -20.32 -1.28 8.68
CA LEU A 226 -20.55 -2.69 9.03
C LEU A 226 -21.24 -2.90 10.38
N GLN A 227 -21.33 -1.87 11.23
CA GLN A 227 -21.93 -1.95 12.57
C GLN A 227 -23.42 -1.60 12.59
N ILE A 228 -23.95 -1.09 11.47
CA ILE A 228 -25.39 -0.81 11.25
C ILE A 228 -26.08 -2.10 10.78
#